data_AF-E1WUP6-F1
#
_entry.id   AF-E1WUP6-F1
#
_cell.length_a   1.000
_cell.length_b   1.000
_cell.length_c   1.000
_cell.angle_alpha   90.00
_cell.angle_beta   90.00
_cell.angle_gamma   90.00
#
_symmetry.space_group_name_H-M   'P 1'
#
loop_
_entity.id
_entity.type
_entity.pdbx_description
1 polymer ?
#
loop_
_entity_poly.entity_id
_entity_poly.type
_entity_poly.pdbx_seq_one_letter_code
_entity_poly.pdbx_strand_id
1 'polypeptide(L)'
;MKLKKNIVTGISVIIVGSIGFFYSNVSQPPFIHITTGKGLDTHRTDSTYWYIEDILVAHPPKDTLERMKMMINYHDTTGLSLADLKKQGDITFYYMGFVKNTCATRKFHLEKQMNVKCNSNETYIGAICITRMEESPDKWKIEISYNLGTEPDADYIGPKLKYYILYDERDSNFYEKHKYDEIVRYYHELQERKRHIKGE
;
A
#
# COMPACT_ATOMS: atom_id res chain seq x y z
N MET A 1 -17.31 -4.80 41.86
CA MET A 1 -17.93 -3.83 40.91
C MET A 1 -16.90 -3.51 39.84
N LYS A 2 -17.15 -3.88 38.58
CA LYS A 2 -16.17 -3.86 37.49
C LYS A 2 -15.78 -2.43 37.10
N LEU A 3 -14.49 -2.11 37.11
CA LEU A 3 -13.95 -0.93 36.44
C LEU A 3 -14.14 -1.09 34.93
N LYS A 4 -14.96 -0.23 34.32
CA LYS A 4 -14.98 -0.06 32.86
C LYS A 4 -13.68 0.64 32.46
N LYS A 5 -12.75 -0.12 31.88
CA LYS A 5 -11.57 0.41 31.20
C LYS A 5 -12.05 1.03 29.90
N ASN A 6 -12.28 2.34 29.88
CA ASN A 6 -12.47 3.10 28.65
C ASN A 6 -11.14 3.04 27.89
N ILE A 7 -11.04 2.12 26.93
CA ILE A 7 -9.98 2.12 25.92
C ILE A 7 -10.33 3.27 24.97
N VAL A 8 -9.71 4.42 25.19
CA VAL A 8 -9.71 5.52 24.23
C VAL A 8 -8.78 5.10 23.11
N THR A 9 -9.34 4.59 22.01
CA THR A 9 -8.61 4.39 20.76
C THR A 9 -8.38 5.76 20.13
N GLY A 10 -7.30 6.44 20.54
CA GLY A 10 -6.92 7.73 19.99
C GLY A 10 -6.52 7.60 18.53
N ILE A 11 -7.27 8.22 17.63
CA ILE A 11 -6.90 8.38 16.22
C ILE A 11 -5.70 9.34 16.18
N SER A 12 -4.56 8.85 15.72
CA SER A 12 -3.43 9.72 15.37
C SER A 12 -3.56 10.08 13.89
N VAL A 13 -4.07 11.27 13.57
CA VAL A 13 -3.98 11.84 12.22
C VAL A 13 -2.62 12.50 12.12
N ILE A 14 -1.64 11.81 11.53
CA ILE A 14 -0.35 12.42 11.20
C ILE A 14 -0.51 13.11 9.84
N ILE A 15 -0.71 14.43 9.87
CA ILE A 15 -0.52 15.25 8.67
C ILE A 15 1.00 15.30 8.47
N VAL A 16 1.52 14.46 7.58
CA VAL A 16 2.93 14.57 7.15
C VAL A 16 3.03 15.80 6.26
N GLY A 17 3.10 16.97 6.90
CA GLY A 17 3.59 18.19 6.28
C GLY A 17 5.04 17.96 5.92
N SER A 18 5.34 17.99 4.63
CA SER A 18 6.64 17.74 4.04
C SER A 18 7.74 18.55 4.74
N ILE A 19 8.54 17.91 5.59
CA ILE A 19 9.80 18.46 6.08
C ILE A 19 10.92 17.55 5.57
N GLY A 20 11.52 18.00 4.46
CA GLY A 20 12.89 17.68 4.04
C GLY A 20 13.12 16.34 3.35
N PHE A 21 13.08 16.31 2.02
CA PHE A 21 14.30 16.32 1.17
C PHE A 21 13.91 16.33 -0.32
N PHE A 22 14.37 17.36 -1.03
CA PHE A 22 14.23 17.46 -2.48
C PHE A 22 15.11 16.41 -3.16
N TYR A 23 14.51 15.48 -3.90
CA TYR A 23 15.15 14.91 -5.09
C TYR A 23 14.11 14.72 -6.22
N SER A 24 14.28 15.54 -7.26
CA SER A 24 13.72 15.46 -8.62
C SER A 24 12.18 15.52 -8.82
N ASN A 25 11.70 16.72 -9.13
CA ASN A 25 10.73 17.09 -10.19
C ASN A 25 9.62 16.09 -10.61
N VAL A 26 8.78 15.66 -9.68
CA VAL A 26 7.34 15.51 -9.92
C VAL A 26 6.67 16.04 -8.66
N SER A 27 5.83 17.08 -8.79
CA SER A 27 4.98 17.55 -7.69
C SER A 27 4.12 16.38 -7.23
N GLN A 28 4.57 15.63 -6.21
CA GLN A 28 3.81 14.49 -5.74
C GLN A 28 2.43 14.97 -5.27
N PRO A 29 1.36 14.24 -5.58
CA PRO A 29 0.03 14.63 -5.17
C PRO A 29 -0.04 14.71 -3.64
N PRO A 30 -0.87 15.60 -3.06
CA PRO A 30 -1.11 15.60 -1.63
C PRO A 30 -1.71 14.25 -1.18
N PHE A 31 -1.12 13.66 -0.15
CA PHE A 31 -1.57 12.40 0.45
C PHE A 31 -2.15 12.63 1.85
N ILE A 32 -3.18 11.85 2.21
CA ILE A 32 -3.68 11.74 3.58
C ILE A 32 -3.52 10.29 4.00
N HIS A 33 -2.60 10.05 4.94
CA HIS A 33 -2.32 8.72 5.49
C HIS A 33 -3.34 8.38 6.57
N ILE A 34 -4.01 7.24 6.42
CA ILE A 34 -4.95 6.70 7.41
C ILE A 34 -4.45 5.32 7.83
N THR A 35 -4.04 5.21 9.09
CA THR A 35 -3.65 3.92 9.66
C THR A 35 -4.90 3.19 10.12
N THR A 36 -5.27 2.12 9.41
CA THR A 36 -6.33 1.18 9.85
C THR A 36 -5.79 0.26 10.96
N GLY A 37 -4.50 -0.06 10.90
CA GLY A 37 -3.74 -0.68 11.99
C GLY A 37 -3.57 -2.18 11.85
N LYS A 38 -3.17 -2.81 12.96
CA LYS A 38 -2.85 -4.24 13.05
C LYS A 38 -4.08 -5.04 13.46
N GLY A 39 -4.42 -6.09 12.71
CA GLY A 39 -5.52 -7.00 13.02
C GLY A 39 -5.08 -8.46 13.02
N LEU A 40 -5.78 -9.30 13.78
CA LEU A 40 -5.51 -10.74 13.86
C LEU A 40 -6.05 -11.44 12.61
N ASP A 41 -5.25 -12.31 12.02
CA ASP A 41 -5.72 -13.23 11.00
C ASP A 41 -6.44 -14.42 11.65
N THR A 42 -7.77 -14.43 11.56
CA THR A 42 -8.60 -15.47 12.17
C THR A 42 -8.65 -16.76 11.36
N HIS A 43 -8.10 -16.79 10.15
CA HIS A 43 -8.06 -17.99 9.30
C HIS A 43 -6.83 -18.85 9.55
N ARG A 44 -5.90 -18.38 10.39
CA ARG A 44 -4.64 -19.05 10.69
C ARG A 44 -4.59 -19.50 12.15
N THR A 45 -4.07 -20.71 12.35
CA THR A 45 -3.89 -21.30 13.68
C THR A 45 -2.68 -20.71 14.42
N ASP A 46 -1.70 -20.17 13.68
CA ASP A 46 -0.65 -19.31 14.20
C ASP A 46 -1.19 -17.88 14.37
N SER A 47 -1.08 -17.30 15.58
CA SER A 47 -1.53 -15.93 15.91
C SER A 47 -0.73 -14.88 15.13
N THR A 48 -1.05 -14.77 13.86
CA THR A 48 -0.39 -13.92 12.86
C THR A 48 -1.29 -12.77 12.52
N TYR A 49 -0.68 -11.64 12.17
CA TYR A 49 -1.40 -10.39 12.01
C TYR A 49 -1.28 -9.86 10.58
N TRP A 50 -2.33 -9.17 10.15
CA TRP A 50 -2.28 -8.28 9.00
C TRP A 50 -2.11 -6.84 9.46
N TYR A 51 -1.54 -6.01 8.60
CA TYR A 51 -1.45 -4.57 8.82
C TYR A 51 -1.95 -3.84 7.59
N ILE A 52 -2.97 -3.00 7.77
CA ILE A 52 -3.66 -2.29 6.69
C ILE A 52 -3.51 -0.78 6.91
N GLU A 53 -3.21 -0.08 5.83
CA GLU A 53 -3.21 1.37 5.74
C GLU A 53 -3.92 1.81 4.47
N ASP A 54 -4.65 2.92 4.56
CA ASP A 54 -5.34 3.55 3.44
C ASP A 54 -4.80 4.95 3.21
N ILE A 55 -4.53 5.29 1.95
CA ILE A 55 -3.95 6.56 1.55
C ILE A 55 -4.92 7.28 0.63
N LEU A 56 -5.44 8.44 1.06
CA LEU A 56 -6.24 9.30 0.18
C LEU A 56 -5.32 10.16 -0.67
N VAL A 57 -5.44 10.05 -1.99
CA VAL A 57 -4.61 10.76 -2.97
C VAL A 57 -5.42 11.89 -3.60
N ALA A 58 -4.97 13.13 -3.43
CA ALA A 58 -5.54 14.27 -4.14
C ALA A 58 -4.92 14.39 -5.54
N HIS A 59 -5.75 14.45 -6.59
CA HIS A 59 -5.29 14.59 -7.98
C HIS A 59 -4.27 13.52 -8.42
N PRO A 60 -4.60 12.21 -8.34
CA PRO A 60 -3.69 11.18 -8.83
C PRO A 60 -3.41 11.34 -10.34
N PRO A 61 -2.24 10.90 -10.83
CA PRO A 61 -1.92 10.94 -12.26
C PRO A 61 -2.99 10.24 -13.11
N LYS A 62 -3.27 10.78 -14.30
CA LYS A 62 -4.18 10.13 -15.25
C LYS A 62 -3.54 8.90 -15.90
N ASP A 63 -2.23 8.97 -16.14
CA ASP A 63 -1.48 7.87 -16.71
C ASP A 63 -1.32 6.71 -15.70
N THR A 64 -1.42 5.48 -16.20
CA THR A 64 -1.40 4.26 -15.38
C THR A 64 0.00 3.97 -14.83
N LEU A 65 1.03 4.16 -15.65
CA LEU A 65 2.41 3.94 -15.26
C LEU A 65 2.84 4.96 -14.19
N GLU A 66 2.50 6.23 -14.38
CA GLU A 66 2.78 7.28 -13.40
C GLU A 66 2.02 7.08 -12.08
N ARG A 67 0.80 6.51 -12.12
CA ARG A 67 0.10 6.07 -10.90
C ARG A 67 0.87 4.96 -10.16
N MET A 68 1.39 3.97 -10.87
CA MET A 68 2.17 2.90 -10.26
C MET A 68 3.48 3.43 -9.65
N LYS A 69 4.21 4.29 -10.37
CA LYS A 69 5.41 4.96 -9.84
C LYS A 69 5.11 5.79 -8.60
N MET A 70 4.00 6.53 -8.60
CA MET A 70 3.54 7.29 -7.43
C MET A 70 3.30 6.38 -6.22
N MET A 71 2.59 5.26 -6.39
CA MET A 71 2.34 4.31 -5.29
C MET A 71 3.66 3.73 -4.76
N ILE A 72 4.57 3.33 -5.66
CA ILE A 72 5.90 2.80 -5.30
C ILE A 72 6.70 3.82 -4.49
N ASN A 73 6.79 5.07 -4.96
CA ASN A 73 7.53 6.11 -4.23
C ASN A 73 6.95 6.41 -2.85
N TYR A 74 5.61 6.44 -2.75
CA TYR A 74 4.96 6.71 -1.49
C TYR A 74 5.21 5.58 -0.47
N HIS A 75 5.02 4.33 -0.90
CA HIS A 75 5.35 3.14 -0.09
C HIS A 75 6.81 3.13 0.33
N ASP A 76 7.70 3.43 -0.60
CA ASP A 76 9.13 3.44 -0.36
C ASP A 76 9.58 4.54 0.64
N THR A 77 8.81 5.62 0.74
CA THR A 77 9.10 6.75 1.66
C THR A 77 8.45 6.58 3.04
N THR A 78 7.23 6.05 3.08
CA THR A 78 6.38 6.10 4.30
C THR A 78 5.89 4.73 4.76
N GLY A 79 5.89 3.74 3.88
CA GLY A 79 5.38 2.41 4.14
C GLY A 79 6.33 1.53 4.92
N LEU A 80 5.79 0.43 5.44
CA LEU A 80 6.60 -0.62 6.05
C LEU A 80 7.43 -1.35 4.98
N SER A 81 8.74 -1.39 5.19
CA SER A 81 9.63 -2.16 4.32
C SER A 81 9.54 -3.65 4.62
N LEU A 82 9.88 -4.49 3.63
CA LEU A 82 9.97 -5.94 3.84
C LEU A 82 10.96 -6.31 4.97
N ALA A 83 12.06 -5.56 5.11
CA ALA A 83 13.03 -5.79 6.17
C ALA A 83 12.45 -5.49 7.56
N ASP A 84 11.68 -4.41 7.68
CA ASP A 84 11.02 -4.05 8.94
C ASP A 84 9.93 -5.07 9.32
N LEU A 85 9.15 -5.54 8.35
CA LEU A 85 8.16 -6.60 8.56
C LEU A 85 8.81 -7.89 9.04
N LYS A 86 9.91 -8.32 8.39
CA LYS A 86 10.68 -9.50 8.82
C LYS A 86 11.23 -9.36 10.24
N LYS A 87 11.68 -8.16 10.63
CA LYS A 87 12.19 -7.88 11.96
C LYS A 87 11.09 -7.93 13.03
N GLN A 88 9.88 -7.47 12.72
CA GLN A 88 8.74 -7.55 13.63
C GLN A 88 8.25 -9.00 13.79
N GLY A 89 8.23 -9.78 12.71
CA GLY A 89 8.04 -11.24 12.71
C GLY A 89 6.62 -11.73 12.99
N ASP A 90 5.70 -10.84 13.40
CA ASP A 90 4.32 -11.18 13.76
C ASP A 90 3.28 -10.76 12.71
N ILE A 91 3.66 -9.89 11.77
CA ILE A 91 2.86 -9.53 10.61
C ILE A 91 3.20 -10.46 9.46
N THR A 92 2.19 -10.99 8.77
CA THR A 92 2.34 -11.89 7.61
C THR A 92 1.80 -11.29 6.32
N PHE A 93 1.03 -10.21 6.44
CA PHE A 93 0.45 -9.48 5.34
C PHE A 93 0.45 -7.98 5.66
N TYR A 94 1.03 -7.20 4.76
CA TYR A 94 0.98 -5.76 4.77
C TYR A 94 0.26 -5.27 3.52
N TYR A 95 -0.68 -4.34 3.70
CA TYR A 95 -1.45 -3.74 2.62
C TYR A 95 -1.47 -2.23 2.78
N MET A 96 -1.05 -1.54 1.72
CA MET A 96 -1.19 -0.09 1.57
C MET A 96 -2.11 0.21 0.40
N GLY A 97 -3.37 0.56 0.69
CA GLY A 97 -4.39 0.90 -0.28
C GLY A 97 -4.33 2.37 -0.67
N PHE A 98 -4.49 2.66 -1.96
CA PHE A 98 -4.57 4.02 -2.49
C PHE A 98 -5.95 4.29 -3.07
N VAL A 99 -6.58 5.35 -2.60
CA VAL A 99 -7.93 5.77 -3.03
C VAL A 99 -7.94 7.25 -3.36
N LYS A 100 -8.79 7.66 -4.29
CA LYS A 100 -8.98 9.08 -4.64
C LYS A 100 -9.54 9.83 -3.45
N ASN A 101 -9.02 11.03 -3.21
CA ASN A 101 -9.51 11.94 -2.20
C ASN A 101 -10.78 12.67 -2.69
N THR A 102 -11.96 12.08 -2.49
CA THR A 102 -13.27 12.62 -2.86
C THR A 102 -14.09 12.94 -1.62
N CYS A 103 -15.23 13.62 -1.77
CA CYS A 103 -16.15 13.85 -0.66
C CYS A 103 -16.64 12.52 -0.04
N ALA A 104 -16.95 11.52 -0.87
CA ALA A 104 -17.40 10.22 -0.40
C ALA A 104 -16.31 9.46 0.37
N THR A 105 -15.08 9.40 -0.15
CA THR A 105 -13.98 8.68 0.54
C THR A 105 -13.54 9.40 1.80
N ARG A 106 -13.61 10.74 1.87
CA ARG A 106 -13.40 11.48 3.13
C ARG A 106 -14.43 11.10 4.18
N LYS A 107 -15.73 11.12 3.83
CA LYS A 107 -16.80 10.74 4.76
C LYS A 107 -16.65 9.32 5.26
N PHE A 108 -16.29 8.39 4.38
CA PHE A 108 -16.09 6.99 4.73
C PHE A 108 -14.85 6.80 5.62
N HIS A 109 -13.67 7.22 5.17
CA HIS A 109 -12.42 6.90 5.86
C HIS A 109 -12.10 7.83 7.03
N LEU A 110 -12.37 9.14 6.91
CA LEU A 110 -12.03 10.15 7.92
C LEU A 110 -13.17 10.37 8.92
N GLU A 111 -14.40 10.53 8.43
CA GLU A 111 -15.57 10.79 9.29
C GLU A 111 -16.23 9.50 9.80
N LYS A 112 -15.77 8.33 9.35
CA LYS A 112 -16.30 7.00 9.72
C LYS A 112 -17.80 6.83 9.48
N GLN A 113 -18.35 7.53 8.48
CA GLN A 113 -19.73 7.35 8.03
C GLN A 113 -19.82 6.12 7.11
N MET A 114 -19.84 4.93 7.72
CA MET A 114 -19.80 3.64 7.02
C MET A 114 -21.01 3.38 6.11
N ASN A 115 -22.09 4.15 6.25
CA ASN A 115 -23.27 4.13 5.39
C ASN A 115 -23.03 4.83 4.03
N VAL A 116 -21.98 5.64 3.90
CA VAL A 116 -21.60 6.28 2.65
C VAL A 116 -20.98 5.24 1.72
N LYS A 117 -21.68 4.94 0.62
CA LYS A 117 -21.15 4.05 -0.42
C LYS A 117 -20.07 4.77 -1.23
N CYS A 118 -18.88 4.19 -1.27
CA CYS A 118 -17.84 4.59 -2.20
C CYS A 118 -17.86 3.64 -3.41
N ASN A 119 -17.93 4.18 -4.63
CA ASN A 119 -17.76 3.36 -5.82
C ASN A 119 -16.27 3.03 -5.96
N SER A 120 -15.85 1.82 -5.60
CA SER A 120 -14.45 1.40 -5.67
C SER A 120 -13.91 1.45 -7.11
N ASN A 121 -14.74 1.30 -8.14
CA ASN A 121 -14.27 1.42 -9.52
C ASN A 121 -13.83 2.83 -9.88
N GLU A 122 -14.53 3.81 -9.33
CA GLU A 122 -14.21 5.22 -9.56
C GLU A 122 -13.11 5.70 -8.61
N THR A 123 -13.12 5.21 -7.37
CA THR A 123 -12.32 5.77 -6.29
C THR A 123 -11.06 4.98 -5.97
N TYR A 124 -11.03 3.66 -6.16
CA TYR A 124 -9.83 2.85 -5.93
C TYR A 124 -8.79 3.11 -7.01
N ILE A 125 -7.55 3.32 -6.60
CA ILE A 125 -6.42 3.53 -7.50
C ILE A 125 -5.63 2.23 -7.64
N GLY A 126 -5.35 1.57 -6.52
CA GLY A 126 -4.49 0.41 -6.43
C GLY A 126 -3.99 0.18 -5.02
N ALA A 127 -3.09 -0.78 -4.85
CA ALA A 127 -2.43 -1.05 -3.58
C ALA A 127 -1.04 -1.63 -3.78
N ILE A 128 -0.20 -1.48 -2.77
CA ILE A 128 1.03 -2.27 -2.63
C ILE A 128 0.82 -3.25 -1.49
N CYS A 129 1.13 -4.52 -1.76
CA CYS A 129 1.04 -5.59 -0.78
C CYS A 129 2.41 -6.24 -0.58
N ILE A 130 2.72 -6.56 0.67
CA ILE A 130 3.86 -7.41 1.02
C ILE A 130 3.29 -8.64 1.72
N THR A 131 3.50 -9.80 1.12
CA THR A 131 2.80 -11.03 1.51
C THR A 131 3.79 -12.14 1.75
N ARG A 132 3.67 -12.79 2.91
CA ARG A 132 4.35 -14.06 3.21
C ARG A 132 3.71 -15.17 2.39
N MET A 133 4.51 -15.94 1.67
CA MET A 133 3.98 -16.94 0.73
C MET A 133 3.51 -18.18 1.47
N GLU A 134 2.30 -18.66 1.15
CA GLU A 134 1.76 -19.87 1.78
C GLU A 134 2.56 -21.12 1.41
N GLU A 135 2.94 -21.25 0.14
CA GLU A 135 3.73 -22.38 -0.39
C GLU A 135 5.17 -22.40 0.14
N SER A 136 5.66 -21.27 0.65
CA SER A 136 7.02 -21.12 1.16
C SER A 136 7.03 -20.05 2.25
N PRO A 137 6.62 -20.38 3.50
CA PRO A 137 6.43 -19.41 4.57
C PRO A 137 7.66 -18.59 4.94
N ASP A 138 8.87 -19.05 4.59
CA ASP A 138 10.12 -18.31 4.77
C ASP A 138 10.37 -17.25 3.69
N LYS A 139 9.56 -17.25 2.64
CA LYS A 139 9.68 -16.41 1.45
C LYS A 139 8.56 -15.38 1.39
N TRP A 140 8.88 -14.24 0.78
CA TRP A 140 7.99 -13.10 0.66
C TRP A 140 7.92 -12.62 -0.78
N LYS A 141 6.80 -11.97 -1.12
CA LYS A 141 6.66 -11.16 -2.34
C LYS A 141 6.22 -9.75 -2.03
N ILE A 142 6.57 -8.84 -2.92
CA ILE A 142 6.01 -7.50 -3.02
C ILE A 142 5.24 -7.43 -4.34
N GLU A 143 3.98 -7.03 -4.28
CA GLU A 143 3.12 -6.88 -5.44
C GLU A 143 2.45 -5.51 -5.44
N ILE A 144 2.18 -5.01 -6.64
CA ILE A 144 1.36 -3.83 -6.87
C ILE A 144 0.09 -4.26 -7.60
N SER A 145 -1.05 -3.88 -7.07
CA SER A 145 -2.33 -3.95 -7.75
C SER A 145 -2.71 -2.55 -8.22
N TYR A 146 -3.37 -2.47 -9.37
CA TYR A 146 -3.97 -1.21 -9.81
C TYR A 146 -5.31 -1.46 -10.47
N ASN A 147 -6.17 -0.46 -10.33
CA ASN A 147 -7.50 -0.46 -10.90
C ASN A 147 -7.45 -0.07 -12.39
N LEU A 148 -7.95 -0.95 -13.25
CA LEU A 148 -8.04 -0.75 -14.70
C LEU A 148 -9.17 0.22 -15.11
N GLY A 149 -10.03 0.63 -14.18
CA GLY A 149 -11.14 1.54 -14.46
C GLY A 149 -12.44 0.86 -14.88
N THR A 150 -13.39 1.66 -15.36
CA THR A 150 -14.82 1.37 -15.47
C THR A 150 -15.17 0.26 -16.47
N GLU A 151 -15.33 -0.96 -15.97
CA GLU A 151 -16.25 -1.91 -16.59
C GLU A 151 -17.70 -1.46 -16.36
N PRO A 152 -18.62 -1.63 -17.32
CA PRO A 152 -20.03 -1.22 -17.18
C PRO A 152 -20.76 -1.92 -16.03
N ASP A 153 -20.40 -3.17 -15.71
CA ASP A 153 -21.02 -3.99 -14.66
C ASP A 153 -20.31 -3.87 -13.30
N ALA A 154 -19.36 -2.94 -13.19
CA ALA A 154 -18.41 -2.90 -12.09
C ALA A 154 -19.06 -2.60 -10.72
N ASP A 155 -20.26 -2.00 -10.70
CA ASP A 155 -21.05 -1.81 -9.48
C ASP A 155 -21.43 -3.14 -8.79
N TYR A 156 -21.41 -4.27 -9.52
CA TYR A 156 -21.70 -5.60 -8.99
C TYR A 156 -20.44 -6.45 -8.69
N ILE A 157 -19.34 -6.24 -9.42
CA ILE A 157 -18.15 -7.11 -9.36
C ILE A 157 -16.94 -6.50 -8.65
N GLY A 158 -16.97 -5.18 -8.37
CA GLY A 158 -15.83 -4.47 -7.79
C GLY A 158 -14.75 -4.08 -8.81
N PRO A 159 -13.64 -3.47 -8.35
CA PRO A 159 -12.60 -2.96 -9.24
C PRO A 159 -11.95 -4.07 -10.04
N LYS A 160 -11.77 -3.84 -11.34
CA LYS A 160 -10.98 -4.72 -12.18
C LYS A 160 -9.50 -4.49 -11.90
N LEU A 161 -8.87 -5.44 -11.22
CA LEU A 161 -7.48 -5.32 -10.82
C LEU A 161 -6.55 -6.04 -11.77
N LYS A 162 -5.41 -5.42 -12.04
CA LYS A 162 -4.24 -6.11 -12.58
C LYS A 162 -3.09 -6.00 -11.59
N TYR A 163 -2.32 -7.07 -11.51
CA TYR A 163 -1.26 -7.26 -10.54
C TYR A 163 0.10 -7.33 -11.26
N TYR A 164 1.10 -6.70 -10.66
CA TYR A 164 2.50 -6.85 -11.04
C TYR A 164 3.30 -7.24 -9.80
N ILE A 165 4.15 -8.26 -9.95
CA ILE A 165 5.10 -8.63 -8.90
C ILE A 165 6.31 -7.72 -9.06
N LEU A 166 6.72 -7.07 -7.97
CA LEU A 166 7.91 -6.21 -7.93
C LEU A 166 9.14 -6.97 -7.39
N TYR A 167 8.88 -7.98 -6.55
CA TYR A 167 9.90 -8.80 -5.92
C TYR A 167 9.31 -10.16 -5.52
N ASP A 168 10.03 -11.25 -5.79
CA ASP A 168 9.68 -12.62 -5.38
C ASP A 168 10.92 -13.34 -4.84
N GLU A 169 10.96 -13.65 -3.54
CA GLU A 169 12.12 -14.33 -2.92
C GLU A 169 12.27 -15.80 -3.31
N ARG A 170 11.26 -16.42 -3.93
CA ARG A 170 11.39 -17.78 -4.50
C ARG A 170 12.21 -17.78 -5.77
N ASP A 171 12.27 -16.64 -6.46
CA ASP A 171 12.98 -16.51 -7.73
C ASP A 171 14.26 -15.68 -7.55
N SER A 172 15.39 -16.37 -7.37
CA SER A 172 16.71 -15.74 -7.20
C SER A 172 17.14 -14.88 -8.40
N ASN A 173 16.55 -15.09 -9.58
CA ASN A 173 16.82 -14.34 -10.81
C ASN A 173 15.61 -13.52 -11.26
N PHE A 174 14.68 -13.22 -10.35
CA PHE A 174 13.44 -12.50 -10.66
C PHE A 174 13.70 -11.24 -11.49
N TYR A 175 14.60 -10.38 -11.01
CA TYR A 175 14.91 -9.14 -11.72
C TYR A 175 15.43 -9.39 -13.14
N GLU A 176 16.37 -10.31 -13.34
CA GLU A 176 16.93 -10.56 -14.68
C GLU A 176 15.89 -11.06 -15.68
N LYS A 177 14.89 -11.84 -15.22
CA LYS A 177 13.77 -12.30 -16.06
C LYS A 177 12.79 -11.17 -16.39
N HIS A 178 12.68 -10.18 -15.51
CA HIS A 178 11.67 -9.12 -15.59
C HIS A 178 12.25 -7.71 -15.82
N LYS A 179 13.55 -7.57 -16.09
CA LYS A 179 14.24 -6.27 -16.24
C LYS A 179 13.74 -5.40 -17.39
N TYR A 180 13.03 -6.00 -18.35
CA TYR A 180 12.39 -5.27 -19.45
C TYR A 180 10.98 -4.79 -19.11
N ASP A 181 10.39 -5.25 -17.99
CA ASP A 181 9.17 -4.65 -17.44
C ASP A 181 9.54 -3.31 -16.80
N GLU A 182 8.88 -2.25 -17.25
CA GLU A 182 9.23 -0.88 -16.86
C GLU A 182 9.05 -0.64 -15.36
N ILE A 183 8.02 -1.23 -14.75
CA ILE A 183 7.73 -1.03 -13.33
C ILE A 183 8.67 -1.86 -12.46
N VAL A 184 9.00 -3.08 -12.86
CA VAL A 184 10.01 -3.90 -12.16
C VAL A 184 11.38 -3.22 -12.22
N ARG A 185 11.77 -2.72 -13.40
CA ARG A 185 13.01 -1.96 -13.57
C ARG A 185 13.03 -0.70 -12.71
N TYR A 186 11.95 0.08 -12.74
CA TYR A 186 11.82 1.29 -11.93
C TYR A 186 11.97 1.01 -10.43
N TYR A 187 11.28 -0.01 -9.93
CA TYR A 187 11.39 -0.44 -8.54
C TYR A 187 12.82 -0.86 -8.18
N HIS A 188 13.46 -1.66 -9.03
CA HIS A 188 14.83 -2.10 -8.81
C HIS A 188 15.83 -0.92 -8.75
N GLU A 189 15.76 0.00 -9.71
CA GLU A 189 16.61 1.20 -9.74
C GLU A 189 16.41 2.08 -8.49
N LEU A 190 15.17 2.20 -8.00
CA LEU A 190 14.88 2.93 -6.76
C LEU A 190 15.56 2.28 -5.54
N GLN A 191 15.51 0.95 -5.43
CA GLN A 191 16.15 0.21 -4.33
C GLN A 191 17.69 0.29 -4.40
N GLU A 192 18.28 0.23 -5.59
CA GLU A 192 19.74 0.38 -5.75
C GLU A 192 20.22 1.78 -5.33
N ARG A 193 19.53 2.84 -5.74
CA ARG A 193 19.88 4.22 -5.32
C ARG A 193 19.90 4.37 -3.80
N LYS A 194 18.97 3.73 -3.09
CA LYS A 194 18.93 3.73 -1.62
C LYS A 194 20.11 3.02 -0.97
N ARG A 195 20.58 1.92 -1.56
CA ARG A 195 21.75 1.19 -1.05
C ARG A 195 23.00 2.05 -1.14
N HIS A 196 23.16 2.79 -2.22
CA HIS A 196 24.29 3.71 -2.40
C HIS A 196 24.27 4.86 -1.38
N ILE A 197 23.11 5.43 -1.08
CA ILE A 197 22.99 6.53 -0.10
C ILE A 197 23.24 6.08 1.34
N LYS A 198 22.89 4.82 1.70
CA LYS A 198 23.13 4.28 3.06
C LYS A 198 24.58 3.82 3.29
N GLY A 199 25.39 3.76 2.24
CA GLY A 199 26.78 3.29 2.28
C GLY A 199 27.84 4.39 2.40
N GLU A 200 27.43 5.66 2.41
CA GLU A 200 28.26 6.84 2.74
C GLU A 200 28.01 7.30 4.18
#